data_AF-A0A817DQF1-F1
#
_entry.id   AF-A0A817DQF1-F1
#
_cell.length_a   1.000
_cell.length_b   1.000
_cell.length_c   1.000
_cell.angle_alpha   90.00
_cell.angle_beta   90.00
_cell.angle_gamma   90.00
#
_symmetry.space_group_name_H-M   'P 1'
#
loop_
_entity.id
_entity.type
_entity.pdbx_description
1 polymer ?
#
loop_
_entity_poly.entity_id
_entity_poly.type
_entity_poly.pdbx_seq_one_letter_code
_entity_poly.pdbx_strand_id
1 'polypeptide(L)'
;MNVGPTQTREDLIFAQFLAGNVPEFMRNAISVTVTAGNDTLIYWVLPDVLSVGTNTDYLRTPLNPLTARKVADLFACVLPTRKMAHQIWQAATVKLSPSPNGAPYDATMMSTDRMIFHNKKIQTALANKVPGELVAGHKKDVVISAGLLTHPKNVAIVGWWYPSGQIIQPLNYVSHDHYYKDYSHGIRLVNRIVALNGQWYDIYDVLRNTALATLISDEGPFDGTQMYT
;
A
#
# COMPACT_ATOMS: atom_id res chain seq x y z
N MET A 1 4.28 -29.55 -4.41
CA MET A 1 4.03 -28.09 -4.27
C MET A 1 3.31 -27.63 -5.52
N ASN A 2 2.01 -27.33 -5.42
CA ASN A 2 1.25 -26.78 -6.55
C ASN A 2 1.58 -25.29 -6.66
N VAL A 3 2.65 -24.97 -7.38
CA VAL A 3 2.88 -23.62 -7.91
C VAL A 3 1.86 -23.39 -9.02
N GLY A 4 0.65 -22.96 -8.64
CA GLY A 4 -0.31 -22.45 -9.62
C GLY A 4 0.27 -21.24 -10.35
N PRO A 5 -0.25 -20.90 -11.56
CA PRO A 5 0.26 -19.80 -12.38
C PRO A 5 0.29 -18.43 -11.66
N THR A 6 -0.46 -18.28 -10.58
CA THR A 6 -0.50 -17.09 -9.72
C THR A 6 0.72 -16.93 -8.81
N GLN A 7 1.45 -18.00 -8.47
CA GLN A 7 2.68 -17.94 -7.66
C GLN A 7 3.88 -17.54 -8.53
N THR A 8 3.99 -18.09 -9.74
CA THR A 8 5.05 -17.72 -10.70
C THR A 8 5.07 -16.21 -10.98
N ARG A 9 3.91 -15.56 -11.12
CA ARG A 9 3.83 -14.10 -11.28
C ARG A 9 4.40 -13.35 -10.07
N GLU A 10 4.06 -13.77 -8.85
CA GLU A 10 4.56 -13.13 -7.62
C GLU A 10 6.07 -13.27 -7.52
N ASP A 11 6.60 -14.46 -7.79
CA ASP A 11 8.04 -14.74 -7.73
C ASP A 11 8.81 -13.92 -8.78
N LEU A 12 8.28 -13.81 -10.00
CA LEU A 12 8.87 -12.99 -11.06
C LEU A 12 8.87 -11.50 -10.70
N ILE A 13 7.77 -10.98 -10.15
CA ILE A 13 7.69 -9.58 -9.71
C ILE A 13 8.66 -9.34 -8.53
N PHE A 14 8.71 -10.24 -7.55
CA PHE A 14 9.63 -10.15 -6.43
C PHE A 14 11.10 -10.14 -6.87
N ALA A 15 11.46 -10.97 -7.86
CA ALA A 15 12.79 -10.97 -8.45
C ALA A 15 13.17 -9.63 -9.08
N GLN A 16 12.21 -8.88 -9.65
CA GLN A 16 12.46 -7.53 -10.17
C GLN A 16 12.77 -6.53 -9.04
N PHE A 17 12.08 -6.64 -7.90
CA PHE A 17 12.38 -5.81 -6.74
C PHE A 17 13.75 -6.12 -6.13
N LEU A 18 14.13 -7.41 -6.06
CA LEU A 18 15.48 -7.83 -5.68
C LEU A 18 16.56 -7.26 -6.60
N ALA A 19 16.30 -7.22 -7.90
CA ALA A 19 17.19 -6.61 -8.89
C ALA A 19 17.20 -5.07 -8.85
N GLY A 20 16.35 -4.46 -8.03
CA GLY A 20 16.24 -3.00 -7.93
C GLY A 20 15.51 -2.33 -9.08
N ASN A 21 14.71 -3.07 -9.86
CA ASN A 21 13.96 -2.56 -11.02
C ASN A 21 12.71 -1.77 -10.61
N VAL A 22 12.94 -0.65 -9.94
CA VAL A 22 11.95 0.31 -9.45
C VAL A 22 12.23 1.67 -10.10
N PRO A 23 11.21 2.39 -10.61
CA PRO A 23 11.40 3.73 -11.14
C PRO A 23 12.14 4.64 -10.16
N GLU A 24 13.03 5.49 -10.67
CA GLU A 24 13.88 6.35 -9.85
C GLU A 24 13.06 7.35 -9.03
N PHE A 25 11.98 7.90 -9.60
CA PHE A 25 11.11 8.84 -8.90
C PHE A 25 10.48 8.23 -7.63
N MET A 26 10.35 6.90 -7.56
CA MET A 26 9.82 6.19 -6.39
C MET A 26 10.80 6.17 -5.22
N ARG A 27 12.10 6.43 -5.45
CA ARG A 27 13.14 6.33 -4.42
C ARG A 27 13.17 7.53 -3.47
N ASN A 28 12.50 8.62 -3.84
CA ASN A 28 12.39 9.82 -3.02
C ASN A 28 11.09 9.75 -2.20
N ALA A 29 11.20 9.26 -0.97
CA ALA A 29 10.06 9.14 -0.08
C ALA A 29 9.55 10.51 0.37
N ILE A 30 8.23 10.65 0.48
CA ILE A 30 7.53 11.87 0.85
C ILE A 30 7.14 11.81 2.32
N SER A 31 7.43 12.87 3.08
CA SER A 31 7.06 12.95 4.49
C SER A 31 5.57 13.21 4.66
N VAL A 32 4.93 12.50 5.58
CA VAL A 32 3.59 12.75 6.11
C VAL A 32 3.73 13.09 7.58
N THR A 33 3.21 14.24 7.99
CA THR A 33 3.24 14.70 9.38
C THR A 33 1.85 14.56 9.99
N VAL A 34 1.76 13.94 11.16
CA VAL A 34 0.51 13.71 11.88
C VAL A 34 0.68 14.07 13.35
N THR A 35 -0.38 14.58 13.95
CA THR A 35 -0.38 15.05 15.35
C THR A 35 -1.51 14.42 16.13
N ALA A 36 -1.26 14.03 17.38
CA ALA A 36 -2.28 13.61 18.33
C ALA A 36 -1.92 14.14 19.73
N GLY A 37 -2.75 15.01 20.30
CA GLY A 37 -2.41 15.71 21.53
C GLY A 37 -1.13 16.54 21.35
N ASN A 38 -0.12 16.26 22.18
CA ASN A 38 1.19 16.94 22.12
C ASN A 38 2.22 16.21 21.24
N ASP A 39 1.90 15.03 20.73
CA ASP A 39 2.82 14.22 19.96
C ASP A 39 2.72 14.54 18.46
N THR A 40 3.88 14.71 17.83
CA THR A 40 4.03 14.90 16.39
C THR A 40 4.87 13.77 15.81
N LEU A 41 4.29 13.01 14.89
CA LEU A 41 4.95 11.93 14.16
C LEU A 41 5.13 12.32 12.69
N ILE A 42 6.35 12.14 12.19
CA ILE A 42 6.70 12.25 10.77
C ILE A 42 7.09 10.85 10.29
N TYR A 43 6.42 10.36 9.26
CA TYR A 43 6.80 9.14 8.56
C TYR A 43 6.97 9.40 7.07
N TRP A 44 7.74 8.56 6.38
CA TRP A 44 8.04 8.72 4.96
C TRP A 44 7.40 7.61 4.16
N VAL A 45 6.68 7.96 3.11
CA VAL A 45 5.97 7.02 2.24
C VAL A 45 6.49 7.14 0.82
N LEU A 46 6.51 6.04 0.06
CA LEU A 46 6.79 6.13 -1.36
C LEU A 46 5.74 7.01 -2.07
N PRO A 47 6.13 7.76 -3.11
CA PRO A 47 5.25 8.74 -3.74
C PRO A 47 4.05 8.11 -4.45
N ASP A 48 4.13 6.83 -4.84
CA ASP A 48 3.02 6.09 -5.43
C ASP A 48 2.95 4.66 -4.87
N VAL A 49 1.97 3.88 -5.31
CA VAL A 49 1.97 2.42 -5.10
C VAL A 49 3.11 1.77 -5.87
N LEU A 50 3.64 0.69 -5.30
CA LEU A 50 4.82 0.01 -5.76
C LEU A 50 4.71 -0.39 -7.24
N SER A 51 5.78 -0.10 -7.98
CA SER A 51 5.84 -0.29 -9.42
C SER A 51 7.17 -0.91 -9.85
N VAL A 52 7.11 -1.77 -10.86
CA VAL A 52 8.29 -2.33 -11.53
C VAL A 52 8.49 -1.59 -12.86
N GLY A 53 9.74 -1.22 -13.15
CA GLY A 53 10.12 -0.63 -14.44
C GLY A 53 11.04 0.59 -14.32
N THR A 54 10.93 1.48 -15.29
CA THR A 54 11.73 2.71 -15.44
C THR A 54 10.87 3.96 -15.21
N ASN A 55 11.48 5.15 -15.27
CA ASN A 55 10.72 6.41 -15.14
C ASN A 55 9.66 6.60 -16.23
N THR A 56 9.87 6.03 -17.42
CA THR A 56 9.01 6.24 -18.60
C THR A 56 8.15 5.04 -18.96
N ASP A 57 8.53 3.85 -18.50
CA ASP A 57 7.77 2.61 -18.73
C ASP A 57 7.77 1.77 -17.45
N TYR A 58 6.64 1.78 -16.76
CA TYR A 58 6.46 1.07 -15.50
C TYR A 58 5.03 0.58 -15.31
N LEU A 59 4.93 -0.47 -14.50
CA LEU A 59 3.68 -1.12 -14.14
C LEU A 59 3.49 -1.05 -12.63
N ARG A 60 2.39 -0.46 -12.16
CA ARG A 60 1.94 -0.59 -10.77
C ARG A 60 1.57 -2.05 -10.53
N THR A 61 2.25 -2.72 -9.61
CA THR A 61 2.17 -4.18 -9.44
C THR A 61 1.36 -4.56 -8.19
N PRO A 62 0.06 -4.89 -8.34
CA PRO A 62 -0.69 -5.66 -7.36
C PRO A 62 0.06 -6.91 -6.91
N LEU A 63 0.22 -7.06 -5.60
CA LEU A 63 0.77 -8.26 -4.96
C LEU A 63 -0.27 -8.84 -4.00
N ASN A 64 -0.11 -10.12 -3.67
CA ASN A 64 -0.74 -10.65 -2.48
C ASN A 64 0.00 -10.11 -1.24
N PRO A 65 -0.63 -10.07 -0.05
CA PRO A 65 0.01 -9.50 1.13
C PRO A 65 1.27 -10.24 1.57
N LEU A 66 1.40 -11.55 1.31
CA LEU A 66 2.59 -12.33 1.68
C LEU A 66 3.83 -11.88 0.90
N THR A 67 3.71 -11.65 -0.41
CA THR A 67 4.79 -11.12 -1.24
C THR A 67 5.01 -9.63 -0.94
N ALA A 68 3.94 -8.86 -0.74
CA ALA A 68 4.05 -7.45 -0.37
C ALA A 68 4.85 -7.26 0.93
N ARG A 69 4.64 -8.14 1.92
CA ARG A 69 5.42 -8.15 3.17
C ARG A 69 6.91 -8.40 2.91
N LYS A 70 7.26 -9.39 2.08
CA LYS A 70 8.65 -9.66 1.70
C LYS A 70 9.31 -8.46 1.02
N VAL A 71 8.59 -7.75 0.15
CA VAL A 71 9.13 -6.53 -0.49
C VAL A 71 9.27 -5.39 0.52
N ALA A 72 8.32 -5.23 1.44
CA ALA A 72 8.44 -4.26 2.52
C ALA A 72 9.70 -4.53 3.35
N ASP A 73 9.94 -5.78 3.74
CA ASP A 73 11.17 -6.19 4.46
C ASP A 73 12.45 -5.92 3.66
N LEU A 74 12.44 -6.24 2.36
CA LEU A 74 13.58 -5.96 1.46
C LEU A 74 13.96 -4.48 1.43
N PHE A 75 12.98 -3.57 1.50
CA PHE A 75 13.19 -2.13 1.47
C PHE A 75 13.16 -1.45 2.85
N ALA A 76 13.28 -2.22 3.95
CA ALA A 76 13.19 -1.71 5.32
C ALA A 76 11.94 -0.84 5.56
N CYS A 77 10.83 -1.25 4.97
CA CYS A 77 9.53 -0.60 4.99
C CYS A 77 8.49 -1.47 5.70
N VAL A 78 7.30 -0.90 5.89
CA VAL A 78 6.10 -1.55 6.39
C VAL A 78 4.92 -1.28 5.44
N LEU A 79 3.90 -2.13 5.52
CA LEU A 79 2.59 -1.80 4.95
C LEU A 79 1.84 -0.85 5.91
N PRO A 80 1.08 0.12 5.40
CA PRO A 80 0.37 1.07 6.24
C PRO A 80 -0.78 0.40 7.01
N THR A 81 -1.24 1.02 8.08
CA THR A 81 -2.56 0.73 8.66
C THR A 81 -3.68 1.38 7.82
N ARG A 82 -4.94 1.11 8.16
CA ARG A 82 -6.09 1.84 7.61
C ARG A 82 -5.98 3.35 7.83
N LYS A 83 -5.63 3.79 9.04
CA LYS A 83 -5.49 5.20 9.39
C LYS A 83 -4.37 5.87 8.59
N MET A 84 -3.24 5.21 8.42
CA MET A 84 -2.14 5.71 7.60
C MET A 84 -2.54 5.83 6.13
N ALA A 85 -3.24 4.85 5.55
CA ALA A 85 -3.74 4.94 4.18
C ALA A 85 -4.61 6.21 3.96
N HIS A 86 -5.46 6.53 4.94
CA HIS A 86 -6.25 7.77 4.92
C HIS A 86 -5.37 9.04 5.06
N GLN A 87 -4.44 9.07 6.02
CA GLN A 87 -3.52 10.20 6.22
C GLN A 87 -2.66 10.48 4.98
N ILE A 88 -2.16 9.43 4.33
CA ILE A 88 -1.42 9.53 3.08
C ILE A 88 -2.29 10.11 1.98
N TRP A 89 -3.53 9.65 1.85
CA TRP A 89 -4.47 10.25 0.88
C TRP A 89 -4.72 11.74 1.20
N GLN A 90 -4.90 12.11 2.47
CA GLN A 90 -5.06 13.51 2.87
C GLN A 90 -3.84 14.34 2.45
N ALA A 91 -2.63 13.85 2.70
CA ALA A 91 -1.36 14.52 2.38
C ALA A 91 -1.03 14.54 0.87
N ALA A 92 -1.61 13.64 0.06
CA ALA A 92 -1.32 13.55 -1.37
C ALA A 92 -1.66 14.85 -2.11
N THR A 93 -0.70 15.40 -2.84
CA THR A 93 -0.92 16.57 -3.71
C THR A 93 -1.67 16.18 -4.99
N VAL A 94 -1.55 14.92 -5.42
CA VAL A 94 -2.27 14.36 -6.56
C VAL A 94 -3.30 13.32 -6.08
N LYS A 95 -4.56 13.73 -6.01
CA LYS A 95 -5.70 12.85 -5.69
C LYS A 95 -6.42 12.46 -6.98
N LEU A 96 -6.24 11.22 -7.42
CA LEU A 96 -6.93 10.70 -8.60
C LEU A 96 -8.29 10.11 -8.22
N SER A 97 -9.32 10.39 -9.01
CA SER A 97 -10.61 9.71 -8.87
C SER A 97 -10.47 8.22 -9.14
N PRO A 98 -11.04 7.34 -8.29
CA PRO A 98 -11.10 5.91 -8.53
C PRO A 98 -11.64 5.58 -9.92
N SER A 99 -11.05 4.57 -10.56
CA SER A 99 -11.53 4.10 -11.87
C SER A 99 -11.50 2.56 -11.95
N PRO A 100 -12.40 1.86 -11.23
CA PRO A 100 -12.51 0.40 -11.30
C PRO A 100 -12.65 -0.10 -12.75
N ASN A 101 -12.19 -1.32 -13.03
CA ASN A 101 -12.33 -1.92 -14.36
C ASN A 101 -13.77 -2.38 -14.66
N GLY A 102 -14.59 -2.59 -13.62
CA GLY A 102 -15.94 -3.12 -13.75
C GLY A 102 -16.00 -4.63 -14.00
N ALA A 103 -17.17 -5.09 -14.43
CA ALA A 103 -17.48 -6.48 -14.73
C ALA A 103 -16.64 -7.05 -15.91
N PRO A 104 -16.47 -8.38 -16.02
CA PRO A 104 -16.94 -9.41 -15.08
C PRO A 104 -16.19 -9.38 -13.73
N TYR A 105 -16.86 -9.81 -12.65
CA TYR A 105 -16.24 -9.92 -11.33
C TYR A 105 -15.91 -11.39 -11.04
N ASP A 106 -14.96 -11.92 -11.81
CA ASP A 106 -14.55 -13.33 -11.81
C ASP A 106 -13.03 -13.47 -11.63
N ALA A 107 -12.48 -14.67 -11.85
CA ALA A 107 -11.04 -14.93 -11.71
C ALA A 107 -10.16 -14.03 -12.61
N THR A 108 -10.70 -13.43 -13.68
CA THR A 108 -9.95 -12.49 -14.53
C THR A 108 -9.55 -11.23 -13.78
N MET A 109 -10.17 -10.92 -12.63
CA MET A 109 -9.77 -9.83 -11.73
C MET A 109 -8.29 -9.89 -11.34
N MET A 110 -7.70 -11.09 -11.27
CA MET A 110 -6.28 -11.32 -10.94
C MET A 110 -5.38 -11.45 -12.17
N SER A 111 -5.90 -11.22 -13.38
CA SER A 111 -5.11 -11.36 -14.61
C SER A 111 -4.14 -10.21 -14.82
N THR A 112 -3.02 -10.52 -15.50
CA THR A 112 -2.05 -9.51 -15.95
C THR A 112 -2.69 -8.49 -16.89
N ASP A 113 -3.64 -8.91 -17.74
CA ASP A 113 -4.33 -8.00 -18.66
C ASP A 113 -5.14 -6.93 -17.93
N ARG A 114 -5.86 -7.30 -16.86
CA ARG A 114 -6.60 -6.32 -16.05
C ARG A 114 -5.68 -5.39 -15.28
N MET A 115 -4.55 -5.89 -14.80
CA MET A 115 -3.50 -5.07 -14.20
C MET A 115 -2.97 -4.03 -15.21
N ILE A 116 -2.60 -4.47 -16.42
CA ILE A 116 -2.08 -3.60 -17.50
C ILE A 116 -3.14 -2.56 -17.89
N PHE A 117 -4.38 -2.98 -18.09
CA PHE A 117 -5.48 -2.09 -18.47
C PHE A 117 -5.70 -1.00 -17.40
N HIS A 118 -5.75 -1.39 -16.12
CA HIS A 118 -5.92 -0.40 -15.05
C HIS A 118 -4.68 0.49 -14.88
N ASN A 119 -3.47 -0.02 -15.11
CA ASN A 119 -2.27 0.82 -15.12
C ASN A 119 -2.35 1.89 -16.20
N LYS A 120 -2.76 1.53 -17.43
CA LYS A 120 -2.95 2.50 -18.53
C LYS A 120 -3.94 3.61 -18.16
N LYS A 121 -5.08 3.27 -17.52
CA LYS A 121 -6.04 4.27 -17.02
C LYS A 121 -5.40 5.26 -16.05
N ILE A 122 -4.56 4.77 -15.15
CA ILE A 122 -3.84 5.62 -14.19
C ILE A 122 -2.79 6.48 -14.91
N GLN A 123 -2.01 5.92 -15.84
CA GLN A 123 -1.04 6.69 -16.62
C GLN A 123 -1.71 7.82 -17.41
N THR A 124 -2.86 7.57 -18.03
CA THR A 124 -3.64 8.62 -18.70
C THR A 124 -4.07 9.71 -17.74
N ALA A 125 -4.53 9.35 -16.53
CA ALA A 125 -4.92 10.33 -15.51
C ALA A 125 -3.74 11.14 -14.96
N LEU A 126 -2.50 10.66 -15.12
CA LEU A 126 -1.27 11.29 -14.67
C LEU A 126 -0.53 12.08 -15.76
N ALA A 127 -1.00 12.10 -17.02
CA ALA A 127 -0.24 12.60 -18.16
C ALA A 127 0.35 14.03 -18.02
N ASN A 128 -0.23 14.87 -17.14
CA ASN A 128 0.23 16.24 -16.88
C ASN A 128 0.62 16.46 -15.40
N LYS A 129 1.02 15.40 -14.69
CA LYS A 129 1.44 15.43 -13.29
C LYS A 129 2.95 15.22 -13.19
N VAL A 130 3.56 15.74 -12.13
CA VAL A 130 5.02 15.63 -11.96
C VAL A 130 5.32 14.27 -11.33
N PRO A 131 6.18 13.43 -11.94
CA PRO A 131 6.60 12.18 -11.31
C PRO A 131 7.26 12.43 -9.95
N GLY A 132 6.94 11.60 -8.96
CA GLY A 132 7.44 11.74 -7.59
C GLY A 132 6.58 12.63 -6.68
N GLU A 133 5.54 13.29 -7.18
CA GLU A 133 4.49 13.83 -6.32
C GLU A 133 3.76 12.69 -5.59
N LEU A 134 3.25 12.96 -4.38
CA LEU A 134 2.49 11.96 -3.63
C LEU A 134 1.11 11.77 -4.29
N VAL A 135 0.91 10.58 -4.88
CA VAL A 135 -0.31 10.16 -5.59
C VAL A 135 -1.12 9.20 -4.72
N ALA A 136 -2.43 9.46 -4.64
CA ALA A 136 -3.38 8.59 -3.93
C ALA A 136 -4.75 8.51 -4.63
N GLY A 137 -5.65 7.67 -4.10
CA GLY A 137 -7.04 7.52 -4.54
C GLY A 137 -7.29 6.47 -5.64
N HIS A 138 -6.28 6.16 -6.46
CA HIS A 138 -6.43 5.31 -7.63
C HIS A 138 -6.41 3.79 -7.37
N LYS A 139 -6.03 3.32 -6.17
CA LYS A 139 -6.00 1.89 -5.78
C LYS A 139 -6.63 1.68 -4.40
N LYS A 140 -6.84 0.42 -4.04
CA LYS A 140 -7.10 -0.03 -2.66
C LYS A 140 -5.76 -0.42 -2.04
N ASP A 141 -5.31 0.29 -1.02
CA ASP A 141 -4.09 -0.07 -0.32
C ASP A 141 -4.29 -1.41 0.42
N VAL A 142 -3.31 -2.31 0.27
CA VAL A 142 -3.15 -3.47 1.16
C VAL A 142 -2.53 -2.98 2.46
N VAL A 143 -3.20 -3.26 3.57
CA VAL A 143 -2.85 -2.70 4.89
C VAL A 143 -2.57 -3.79 5.91
N ILE A 144 -1.90 -3.44 7.01
CA ILE A 144 -1.95 -4.20 8.26
C ILE A 144 -3.16 -3.74 9.10
N SER A 145 -3.78 -4.67 9.82
CA SER A 145 -4.98 -4.41 10.61
C SER A 145 -5.03 -5.34 11.81
N ALA A 146 -5.54 -4.85 12.95
CA ALA A 146 -5.74 -5.67 14.14
C ALA A 146 -6.74 -6.81 13.87
N GLY A 147 -7.69 -6.62 12.95
CA GLY A 147 -8.64 -7.66 12.52
C GLY A 147 -7.98 -8.93 11.95
N LEU A 148 -6.75 -8.83 11.44
CA LEU A 148 -6.00 -9.98 10.93
C LEU A 148 -5.45 -10.88 12.05
N LEU A 149 -5.41 -10.43 13.31
CA LEU A 149 -5.08 -11.30 14.45
C LEU A 149 -6.11 -12.44 14.59
N THR A 150 -7.37 -12.17 14.24
CA THR A 150 -8.45 -13.17 14.24
C THR A 150 -8.73 -13.73 12.84
N HIS A 151 -8.19 -13.10 11.78
CA HIS A 151 -8.31 -13.52 10.38
C HIS A 151 -6.93 -13.65 9.70
N PRO A 152 -6.01 -14.48 10.22
CA PRO A 152 -4.59 -14.48 9.80
C PRO A 152 -4.37 -14.97 8.37
N LYS A 153 -5.38 -15.59 7.75
CA LYS A 153 -5.33 -16.11 6.38
C LYS A 153 -6.00 -15.18 5.36
N ASN A 154 -6.33 -13.96 5.76
CA ASN A 154 -7.02 -12.99 4.92
C ASN A 154 -6.09 -11.85 4.50
N VAL A 155 -6.53 -11.07 3.50
CA VAL A 155 -5.93 -9.79 3.13
C VAL A 155 -6.80 -8.65 3.65
N ALA A 156 -6.18 -7.65 4.28
CA ALA A 156 -6.84 -6.40 4.63
C ALA A 156 -6.63 -5.36 3.52
N ILE A 157 -7.72 -4.82 2.98
CA ILE A 157 -7.72 -3.79 1.94
C ILE A 157 -8.61 -2.61 2.31
N VAL A 158 -8.19 -1.41 1.92
CA VAL A 158 -8.94 -0.17 2.09
C VAL A 158 -8.60 0.79 0.96
N GLY A 159 -9.56 1.56 0.48
CA GLY A 159 -9.27 2.70 -0.38
C GLY A 159 -10.22 2.82 -1.55
N TRP A 160 -9.67 3.22 -2.70
CA TRP A 160 -10.40 3.97 -3.70
C TRP A 160 -11.09 5.19 -3.08
N TRP A 161 -10.24 6.16 -2.76
CA TRP A 161 -10.66 7.45 -2.21
C TRP A 161 -10.90 8.44 -3.34
N TYR A 162 -12.12 8.97 -3.43
CA TYR A 162 -12.40 10.12 -4.27
C TYR A 162 -11.71 11.37 -3.74
N PRO A 163 -11.42 12.38 -4.59
CA PRO A 163 -10.92 13.67 -4.14
C PRO A 163 -11.80 14.36 -3.08
N SER A 164 -13.10 14.05 -3.06
CA SER A 164 -14.05 14.52 -2.05
C SER A 164 -13.90 13.88 -0.67
N GLY A 165 -13.10 12.81 -0.53
CA GLY A 165 -12.96 12.02 0.70
C GLY A 165 -13.93 10.84 0.81
N GLN A 166 -14.88 10.71 -0.11
CA GLN A 166 -15.70 9.49 -0.20
C GLN A 166 -14.83 8.28 -0.55
N ILE A 167 -15.07 7.16 0.12
CA ILE A 167 -14.34 5.90 -0.09
C ILE A 167 -15.26 4.85 -0.74
N ILE A 168 -14.74 4.07 -1.69
CA ILE A 168 -15.48 2.94 -2.28
C ILE A 168 -15.28 1.67 -1.45
N GLN A 169 -14.05 1.41 -0.99
CA GLN A 169 -13.70 0.23 -0.21
C GLN A 169 -13.34 0.64 1.23
N PRO A 170 -14.30 0.62 2.18
CA PRO A 170 -13.98 0.59 3.60
C PRO A 170 -13.05 -0.57 3.94
N LEU A 171 -12.40 -0.50 5.11
CA LEU A 171 -11.52 -1.57 5.59
C LEU A 171 -12.26 -2.91 5.54
N ASN A 172 -11.69 -3.84 4.78
CA ASN A 172 -12.18 -5.21 4.68
C ASN A 172 -11.02 -6.15 4.84
N TYR A 173 -11.09 -7.02 5.84
CA TYR A 173 -10.12 -8.07 6.15
C TYR A 173 -10.76 -9.46 6.20
N VAL A 174 -11.98 -9.62 5.69
CA VAL A 174 -12.78 -10.86 5.84
C VAL A 174 -13.18 -11.49 4.51
N SER A 175 -13.25 -10.71 3.42
CA SER A 175 -13.83 -11.19 2.16
C SER A 175 -12.88 -12.02 1.28
N HIS A 176 -11.57 -11.88 1.46
CA HIS A 176 -10.58 -12.52 0.61
C HIS A 176 -9.43 -13.11 1.41
N ASP A 177 -8.92 -14.25 0.93
CA ASP A 177 -7.73 -14.88 1.50
C ASP A 177 -6.45 -14.09 1.17
N HIS A 178 -5.35 -14.45 1.85
CA HIS A 178 -4.04 -13.83 1.69
C HIS A 178 -3.30 -14.20 0.39
N TYR A 179 -3.89 -14.99 -0.51
CA TYR A 179 -3.38 -15.22 -1.87
C TYR A 179 -4.08 -14.33 -2.91
N TYR A 180 -5.22 -13.72 -2.56
CA TYR A 180 -5.97 -12.81 -3.41
C TYR A 180 -5.17 -11.55 -3.76
N LYS A 181 -5.23 -11.15 -5.03
CA LYS A 181 -4.48 -10.02 -5.58
C LYS A 181 -5.06 -9.55 -6.91
N ASP A 182 -6.17 -8.84 -6.85
CA ASP A 182 -6.75 -8.30 -8.07
C ASP A 182 -6.00 -7.06 -8.59
N TYR A 183 -6.36 -6.63 -9.80
CA TYR A 183 -5.81 -5.42 -10.43
C TYR A 183 -5.90 -4.16 -9.56
N SER A 184 -6.76 -4.12 -8.53
CA SER A 184 -7.05 -2.93 -7.72
C SER A 184 -6.19 -2.80 -6.46
N HIS A 185 -5.44 -3.84 -6.08
CA HIS A 185 -4.50 -3.75 -4.96
C HIS A 185 -3.41 -2.71 -5.26
N GLY A 186 -3.12 -1.88 -4.27
CA GLY A 186 -2.01 -0.94 -4.20
C GLY A 186 -1.11 -1.36 -3.06
N ILE A 187 0.16 -1.61 -3.36
CA ILE A 187 1.17 -1.88 -2.34
C ILE A 187 1.85 -0.56 -2.03
N ARG A 188 1.54 0.01 -0.88
CA ARG A 188 2.13 1.26 -0.45
C ARG A 188 3.16 0.97 0.64
N LEU A 189 4.38 1.47 0.46
CA LEU A 189 5.46 1.23 1.41
C LEU A 189 5.73 2.50 2.21
N VAL A 190 5.79 2.32 3.52
CA VAL A 190 6.15 3.36 4.48
C VAL A 190 7.46 2.96 5.12
N ASN A 191 8.41 3.89 5.22
CA ASN A 191 9.68 3.65 5.90
C ASN A 191 9.42 3.17 7.34
N ARG A 192 10.12 2.11 7.76
CA ARG A 192 9.99 1.56 9.12
C ARG A 192 10.49 2.53 10.18
N ILE A 193 11.47 3.36 9.83
CA ILE A 193 12.02 4.37 10.74
C ILE A 193 11.26 5.69 10.58
N VAL A 194 10.76 6.19 11.71
CA VAL A 194 9.91 7.39 11.79
C VAL A 194 10.46 8.36 12.83
N ALA A 195 10.12 9.65 12.72
CA ALA A 195 10.52 10.66 13.70
C ALA A 195 9.32 11.06 14.56
N LEU A 196 9.40 10.82 15.87
CA LEU A 196 8.41 11.22 16.86
C LEU A 196 9.03 12.28 17.77
N ASN A 197 8.45 13.49 17.78
CA ASN A 197 8.94 14.63 18.57
C ASN A 197 10.45 14.89 18.38
N GLY A 198 10.95 14.72 17.15
CA GLY A 198 12.36 14.91 16.79
C GLY A 198 13.30 13.73 17.11
N GLN A 199 12.79 12.63 17.67
CA GLN A 199 13.55 11.41 17.96
C GLN A 199 13.16 10.28 17.01
N TRP A 200 14.12 9.40 16.67
CA TRP A 200 13.90 8.30 15.73
C TRP A 200 13.36 7.05 16.42
N TYR A 201 12.33 6.43 15.83
CA TYR A 201 11.68 5.22 16.34
C TYR A 201 11.43 4.20 15.23
N ASP A 202 11.30 2.93 15.62
CA ASP A 202 10.64 1.91 14.80
C ASP A 202 9.13 2.13 14.85
N ILE A 203 8.49 2.22 13.68
CA ILE A 203 7.05 2.42 13.58
C ILE A 203 6.23 1.29 14.24
N TYR A 204 6.78 0.08 14.34
CA TYR A 204 6.13 -0.99 15.08
C TYR A 204 6.09 -0.74 16.59
N ASP A 205 7.08 -0.05 17.16
CA ASP A 205 7.06 0.32 18.57
C ASP A 205 6.04 1.43 18.84
N VAL A 206 5.90 2.38 17.89
CA VAL A 206 4.81 3.37 17.91
C VAL A 206 3.45 2.67 17.86
N LEU A 207 3.29 1.67 17.00
CA LEU A 207 2.03 0.94 16.83
C LEU A 207 1.66 0.07 18.04
N ARG A 208 2.65 -0.50 18.74
CA ARG A 208 2.40 -1.31 19.96
C ARG A 208 2.14 -0.45 21.19
N ASN A 209 2.60 0.80 21.22
CA ASN A 209 2.45 1.66 22.37
C ASN A 209 1.01 2.20 22.49
N THR A 210 0.35 1.94 23.60
CA THR A 210 -1.04 2.33 23.85
C THR A 210 -1.30 3.83 23.76
N ALA A 211 -0.35 4.67 24.17
CA ALA A 211 -0.47 6.13 24.09
C ALA A 211 -0.23 6.64 22.67
N LEU A 212 0.69 6.02 21.94
CA LEU A 212 1.16 6.52 20.63
C LEU A 212 0.42 5.89 19.44
N ALA A 213 -0.16 4.70 19.58
CA ALA A 213 -0.79 3.98 18.49
C ALA A 213 -1.88 4.81 17.80
N THR A 214 -2.55 5.69 18.54
CA THR A 214 -3.57 6.59 17.99
C THR A 214 -3.02 7.54 16.92
N LEU A 215 -1.71 7.79 16.84
CA LEU A 215 -1.10 8.56 15.74
C LEU A 215 -1.29 7.87 14.39
N ILE A 216 -1.26 6.54 14.37
CA ILE A 216 -1.19 5.74 13.13
C ILE A 216 -2.18 4.59 13.07
N SER A 217 -3.01 4.36 14.08
CA SER A 217 -4.04 3.30 14.09
C SER A 217 -5.32 3.83 14.71
N ASP A 218 -6.44 3.48 14.10
CA ASP A 218 -7.78 3.67 14.66
C ASP A 218 -8.37 2.36 15.20
N GLU A 219 -7.63 1.26 15.10
CA GLU A 219 -7.96 -0.06 15.65
C GLU A 219 -7.32 -0.28 17.04
N GLY A 220 -6.66 0.74 17.59
CA GLY A 220 -5.85 0.63 18.81
C GLY A 220 -4.45 0.06 18.55
N PRO A 221 -3.69 -0.23 19.62
CA PRO A 221 -2.36 -0.81 19.50
C PRO A 221 -2.40 -2.29 19.14
N PHE A 222 -1.47 -2.73 18.29
CA PHE A 222 -1.29 -4.15 17.97
C PHE A 222 0.14 -4.43 17.46
N ASP A 223 0.52 -5.70 17.45
CA ASP A 223 1.82 -6.11 16.92
C ASP A 223 1.75 -6.31 15.40
N GLY A 224 2.04 -5.26 14.64
CA GLY A 224 2.06 -5.29 13.18
C GLY A 224 3.11 -6.22 12.58
N THR A 225 4.07 -6.74 13.36
CA THR A 225 5.08 -7.71 12.87
C THR A 225 4.54 -9.12 12.72
N GLN A 226 3.39 -9.42 13.32
CA GLN A 226 2.69 -10.71 13.20
C GLN A 226 1.82 -10.78 11.94
N MET A 227 1.79 -9.71 11.14
CA MET A 227 0.94 -9.63 9.95
C MET A 227 1.65 -10.23 8.73
N TYR A 228 0.96 -11.14 8.04
CA TYR A 228 1.42 -11.73 6.78
C TYR A 228 2.76 -12.48 6.88
N THR A 229 2.97 -13.15 8.02
CA THR A 229 4.12 -14.03 8.29
C THR A 229 4.02 -15.37 7.58
#